data_AF-A0A936DHT7-F1
#
_entry.id   AF-A0A936DHT7-F1
#
_cell.length_a   1.000
_cell.length_b   1.000
_cell.length_c   1.000
_cell.angle_alpha   90.00
_cell.angle_beta   90.00
_cell.angle_gamma   90.00
#
_symmetry.space_group_name_H-M   'P 1'
#
loop_
_entity.id
_entity.type
_entity.pdbx_description
1 polymer ?
#
loop_
_entity_poly.entity_id
_entity_poly.type
_entity_poly.pdbx_seq_one_letter_code
_entity_poly.pdbx_strand_id
1 'polypeptide(L)'
;MFENNRNIFNIIKITGICLILLFLLSCNNDSEDYITNPTKLTITTVDPFGANIPHAFVFFYSSIENWKNESNATIYFTDSNGTVNIENLSDHEYFFTIISECLSNKLGVISSGPLKIGV
;
A
#
# COMPACT_ATOMS: atom_id res chain seq x y z
N MET A 1 25.44 53.01 30.52
CA MET A 1 25.83 51.65 30.96
C MET A 1 24.57 50.79 31.16
N PHE A 2 23.70 50.57 30.15
CA PHE A 2 22.55 49.63 30.30
C PHE A 2 22.01 48.99 29.00
N GLU A 3 22.56 49.30 27.82
CA GLU A 3 22.02 48.77 26.54
C GLU A 3 22.58 47.41 26.12
N ASN A 4 23.80 47.06 26.55
CA ASN A 4 24.47 45.84 26.06
C ASN A 4 23.93 44.54 26.69
N ASN A 5 23.30 44.63 27.86
CA ASN A 5 22.81 43.45 28.57
C ASN A 5 21.45 42.97 28.05
N ARG A 6 20.63 43.86 27.45
CA ARG A 6 19.28 43.50 26.96
C ARG A 6 19.33 42.56 25.75
N ASN A 7 20.32 42.73 24.87
CA ASN A 7 20.50 41.88 23.68
C ASN A 7 20.97 40.46 24.03
N ILE A 8 21.86 40.32 25.02
CA ILE A 8 22.38 39.02 25.46
C ILE A 8 21.26 38.19 26.13
N PHE A 9 20.43 38.81 26.97
CA PHE A 9 19.28 38.12 27.58
C PHE A 9 18.23 37.68 26.56
N ASN A 10 18.01 38.44 25.47
CA ASN A 10 17.11 38.04 24.39
C ASN A 10 17.69 36.92 23.52
N ILE A 11 19.00 36.95 23.21
CA ILE A 11 19.67 35.89 22.45
C ILE A 11 19.66 34.56 23.24
N ILE A 12 19.92 34.61 24.55
CA ILE A 12 19.86 33.42 25.44
C ILE A 12 18.43 32.87 25.54
N LYS A 13 17.40 33.72 25.55
CA LYS A 13 15.99 33.29 25.51
C LYS A 13 15.62 32.63 24.18
N ILE A 14 16.08 33.19 23.05
CA ILE A 14 15.77 32.67 21.71
C ILE A 14 16.48 31.32 21.46
N THR A 15 17.73 31.17 21.90
CA THR A 15 18.47 29.91 21.75
C THR A 15 17.96 28.80 22.67
N GLY A 16 17.51 29.13 23.89
CA GLY A 16 16.89 28.16 24.80
C GLY A 16 15.53 27.64 24.32
N ILE A 17 14.73 28.49 23.68
CA ILE A 17 13.42 28.11 23.12
C ILE A 17 13.59 27.24 21.87
N CYS A 18 14.60 27.50 21.02
CA CYS A 18 14.90 26.65 19.87
C CYS A 18 15.34 25.23 20.26
N LEU A 19 16.06 25.05 21.37
CA LEU A 19 16.53 23.73 21.80
C LEU A 19 15.40 22.82 22.30
N ILE A 20 14.34 23.39 22.87
CA ILE A 20 13.19 22.63 23.39
C ILE A 20 12.26 22.16 22.26
N LEU A 21 12.21 22.88 21.13
CA LEU A 21 11.41 22.52 19.96
C LEU A 21 11.96 21.33 19.17
N LEU A 22 13.26 21.05 19.24
CA LEU A 22 13.88 19.90 18.55
C LEU A 22 13.60 18.55 19.21
N PHE A 23 13.23 18.53 20.50
CA PHE A 23 12.91 17.28 21.21
C PHE A 23 11.51 16.74 20.92
N LEU A 24 10.60 17.55 20.36
CA LEU A 24 9.24 17.12 20.02
C LEU A 24 9.11 16.49 18.63
N LEU A 25 10.19 16.43 17.85
CA LEU A 25 10.24 15.74 16.56
C LEU A 25 10.74 14.29 16.67
N SER A 26 11.00 13.80 17.89
CA SER A 26 11.07 12.36 18.12
C SER A 26 9.66 11.80 18.00
N CYS A 27 9.23 11.54 16.77
CA CYS A 27 8.14 10.61 16.50
C CYS A 27 8.59 9.30 17.14
N ASN A 28 8.09 9.01 18.35
CA ASN A 28 8.06 7.65 18.85
C ASN A 28 7.18 6.90 17.85
N ASN A 29 7.82 6.38 16.80
CA ASN A 29 7.34 5.18 16.17
C ASN A 29 7.53 4.11 17.23
N ASP A 30 6.63 4.10 18.22
CA ASP A 30 6.25 2.88 18.87
C ASP A 30 5.93 1.97 17.69
N SER A 31 6.83 1.03 17.41
CA SER A 31 6.52 -0.08 16.54
C SER A 31 5.47 -0.86 17.31
N GLU A 32 4.23 -0.39 17.25
CA GLU A 32 3.11 -1.29 17.37
C GLU A 32 3.45 -2.40 16.39
N ASP A 33 3.76 -3.58 16.93
CA ASP A 33 3.72 -4.81 16.16
C ASP A 33 2.28 -4.88 15.65
N TYR A 34 2.04 -4.24 14.50
CA TYR A 34 0.82 -4.41 13.76
C TYR A 34 0.80 -5.89 13.46
N ILE A 35 -0.02 -6.63 14.21
CA ILE A 35 -0.45 -7.96 13.82
C ILE A 35 -1.07 -7.75 12.46
N THR A 36 -0.30 -8.02 11.41
CA THR A 36 -0.75 -7.96 10.03
C THR A 36 -1.75 -9.08 9.90
N ASN A 37 -3.02 -8.74 10.15
CA ASN A 37 -4.09 -9.68 9.94
C ASN A 37 -4.02 -10.14 8.48
N PRO A 38 -4.07 -11.46 8.23
CA PRO A 38 -4.06 -11.98 6.87
C PRO A 38 -5.12 -11.25 6.05
N THR A 39 -4.68 -10.52 5.03
CA THR A 39 -5.59 -9.72 4.21
C THR A 39 -6.22 -10.62 3.16
N LYS A 40 -7.49 -10.34 2.86
CA LYS A 40 -8.24 -11.03 1.81
C LYS A 40 -8.42 -10.09 0.61
N LEU A 41 -8.19 -10.61 -0.58
CA LEU A 41 -8.50 -9.97 -1.84
C LEU A 41 -9.55 -10.78 -2.59
N THR A 42 -10.61 -10.13 -3.00
CA THR A 42 -11.60 -10.71 -3.90
C THR A 42 -11.48 -10.01 -5.25
N ILE A 43 -11.29 -10.78 -6.33
CA ILE A 43 -11.27 -10.28 -7.71
C ILE A 43 -12.53 -10.81 -8.40
N THR A 44 -13.32 -9.91 -8.96
CA THR A 44 -14.48 -10.26 -9.81
C THR A 44 -14.18 -9.84 -11.23
N THR A 45 -14.30 -10.77 -12.16
CA THR A 45 -14.05 -10.56 -13.59
C THR A 45 -15.36 -10.38 -14.33
N VAL A 46 -15.50 -9.25 -15.01
CA VAL A 46 -16.65 -8.91 -15.84
C VAL A 46 -16.22 -8.58 -17.27
N ASP A 47 -17.07 -8.87 -18.23
CA ASP A 47 -16.89 -8.48 -19.62
C ASP A 47 -17.21 -6.98 -19.82
N PRO A 48 -16.95 -6.41 -21.01
CA PRO A 48 -17.27 -5.00 -21.29
C PRO A 48 -18.76 -4.64 -21.19
N PHE A 49 -19.65 -5.62 -21.15
CA PHE A 49 -21.10 -5.45 -20.98
C PHE A 49 -21.56 -5.65 -19.52
N GLY A 50 -20.62 -5.98 -18.61
CA GLY A 50 -20.87 -6.20 -17.18
C GLY A 50 -21.28 -7.62 -16.82
N ALA A 51 -21.20 -8.59 -17.74
CA ALA A 51 -21.48 -9.99 -17.43
C ALA A 51 -20.27 -10.65 -16.76
N ASN A 52 -20.51 -11.46 -15.73
CA ASN A 52 -19.44 -12.18 -15.04
C ASN A 52 -18.77 -13.21 -15.97
N ILE A 53 -17.44 -13.29 -15.90
CA ILE A 53 -16.65 -14.21 -16.71
C ILE A 53 -16.17 -15.38 -15.84
N PRO A 54 -16.78 -16.57 -15.93
CA PRO A 54 -16.29 -17.75 -15.22
C PRO A 54 -15.03 -18.32 -15.86
N HIS A 55 -14.25 -19.08 -15.07
CA HIS A 55 -13.05 -19.79 -15.51
C HIS A 55 -11.96 -18.92 -16.17
N ALA A 56 -11.95 -17.61 -15.89
CA ALA A 56 -10.86 -16.73 -16.30
C ALA A 56 -9.58 -17.10 -15.54
N PHE A 57 -8.44 -17.09 -16.24
CA PHE A 57 -7.13 -17.26 -15.64
C PHE A 57 -6.72 -15.96 -14.95
N VAL A 58 -6.40 -16.03 -13.66
CA VAL A 58 -5.84 -14.92 -12.89
C VAL A 58 -4.40 -15.25 -12.54
N PHE A 59 -3.47 -14.64 -13.26
CA PHE A 59 -2.04 -14.71 -12.97
C PHE A 59 -1.72 -13.66 -11.90
N PHE A 60 -1.36 -14.12 -10.71
CA PHE A 60 -1.14 -13.27 -9.54
C PHE A 60 0.33 -13.25 -9.16
N TYR A 61 0.89 -12.05 -8.98
CA TYR A 61 2.31 -11.83 -8.79
C TYR A 61 2.56 -11.02 -7.52
N SER A 62 3.57 -11.42 -6.76
CA SER A 62 4.00 -10.73 -5.54
C SER A 62 4.98 -9.58 -5.77
N SER A 63 5.45 -9.38 -7.01
CA SER A 63 6.36 -8.29 -7.35
C SER A 63 6.17 -7.79 -8.78
N ILE A 64 6.52 -6.53 -9.01
CA ILE A 64 6.46 -5.90 -10.32
C ILE A 64 7.42 -6.54 -11.33
N GLU A 65 8.56 -7.05 -10.88
CA GLU A 65 9.55 -7.70 -11.73
C GLU A 65 9.00 -9.02 -12.29
N ASN A 66 8.42 -9.85 -11.42
CA ASN A 66 7.78 -11.10 -11.80
C ASN A 66 6.62 -10.85 -12.77
N TRP A 67 5.82 -9.81 -12.53
CA TRP A 67 4.75 -9.42 -13.44
C TRP A 67 5.26 -8.98 -14.81
N LYS A 68 6.27 -8.09 -14.86
CA LYS A 68 6.87 -7.60 -16.11
C LYS A 68 7.54 -8.70 -16.93
N ASN A 69 8.15 -9.66 -16.27
CA ASN A 69 8.83 -10.80 -16.89
C ASN A 69 7.90 -12.01 -17.11
N GLU A 70 6.62 -11.88 -16.73
CA GLU A 70 5.62 -12.95 -16.78
C GLU A 70 6.09 -14.26 -16.11
N SER A 71 6.81 -14.15 -14.99
CA SER A 71 7.43 -15.28 -14.28
C SER A 71 6.90 -15.43 -12.85
N ASN A 72 7.02 -16.63 -12.28
CA ASN A 72 6.65 -16.94 -10.88
C ASN A 72 5.22 -16.52 -10.48
N ALA A 73 4.28 -16.60 -11.42
CA ALA A 73 2.86 -16.34 -11.15
C ALA A 73 2.26 -17.47 -10.30
N THR A 74 1.43 -17.12 -9.33
CA THR A 74 0.43 -18.05 -8.80
C THR A 74 -0.81 -17.95 -9.66
N ILE A 75 -1.31 -19.08 -10.15
CA ILE A 75 -2.44 -19.10 -11.09
C ILE A 75 -3.70 -19.48 -10.32
N TYR A 76 -4.73 -18.67 -10.46
CA TYR A 76 -6.08 -18.95 -9.99
C TYR A 76 -7.08 -18.96 -11.14
N PHE A 77 -8.27 -19.48 -10.85
CA PHE A 77 -9.40 -19.52 -11.77
C PHE A 77 -10.59 -18.86 -11.11
N THR A 78 -11.33 -18.06 -11.89
CA THR A 78 -12.62 -17.56 -11.39
C THR A 78 -13.66 -18.65 -11.37
N ASP A 79 -14.51 -18.62 -10.34
CA ASP A 79 -15.62 -19.56 -10.16
C ASP A 79 -16.78 -19.28 -11.14
N SER A 80 -17.90 -19.99 -10.98
CA SER A 80 -19.10 -19.80 -11.81
C SER A 80 -19.70 -18.39 -11.74
N ASN A 81 -19.36 -17.61 -10.69
CA ASN A 81 -19.80 -16.23 -10.52
C ASN A 81 -18.73 -15.24 -11.02
N GLY A 82 -17.70 -15.72 -11.72
CA GLY A 82 -16.59 -14.89 -12.19
C GLY A 82 -15.76 -14.31 -11.05
N THR A 83 -15.69 -14.97 -9.91
CA THR A 83 -14.98 -14.47 -8.73
C THR A 83 -13.84 -15.39 -8.31
N VAL A 84 -12.74 -14.82 -7.82
CA VAL A 84 -11.70 -15.54 -7.09
C VAL A 84 -11.43 -14.84 -5.76
N ASN A 85 -11.22 -15.65 -4.72
CA ASN A 85 -10.86 -15.19 -3.38
C ASN A 85 -9.43 -15.63 -3.06
N ILE A 86 -8.56 -14.67 -2.77
CA ILE A 86 -7.17 -14.89 -2.38
C ILE A 86 -7.03 -14.47 -0.92
N GLU A 87 -6.58 -15.39 -0.09
CA GLU A 87 -6.53 -15.24 1.37
C GLU A 87 -5.09 -15.30 1.87
N ASN A 88 -4.88 -14.86 3.12
CA ASN A 88 -3.58 -14.84 3.77
C ASN A 88 -2.53 -13.99 3.03
N LEU A 89 -2.95 -12.86 2.48
CA LEU A 89 -2.05 -11.89 1.88
C LEU A 89 -1.33 -11.11 2.97
N SER A 90 -0.02 -10.99 2.80
CA SER A 90 0.81 -10.08 3.58
C SER A 90 0.55 -8.64 3.14
N ASP A 91 0.83 -7.67 4.01
CA ASP A 91 0.70 -6.24 3.69
C ASP A 91 1.79 -5.80 2.71
N HIS A 92 1.56 -6.00 1.41
CA HIS A 92 2.42 -5.54 0.33
C HIS A 92 1.65 -5.32 -0.98
N GLU A 93 2.31 -4.73 -1.98
CA GLU A 93 1.72 -4.49 -3.30
C GLU A 93 1.72 -5.76 -4.16
N TYR A 94 0.60 -6.04 -4.84
CA TYR A 94 0.44 -7.19 -5.73
C TYR A 94 0.07 -6.76 -7.14
N PHE A 95 0.38 -7.61 -8.11
CA PHE A 95 0.11 -7.37 -9.52
C PHE A 95 -0.63 -8.56 -10.09
N PHE A 96 -1.48 -8.32 -11.09
CA PHE A 96 -2.21 -9.42 -11.70
C PHE A 96 -2.53 -9.14 -13.16
N THR A 97 -2.60 -10.23 -13.92
CA THR A 97 -3.08 -10.27 -15.29
C THR A 97 -4.19 -11.29 -15.35
N ILE A 98 -5.33 -10.91 -15.93
CA ILE A 98 -6.50 -11.76 -16.13
C ILE A 98 -6.63 -12.01 -17.63
N ILE A 99 -6.79 -13.28 -17.98
CA ILE A 99 -6.97 -13.74 -19.35
C ILE A 99 -8.21 -14.64 -19.39
N SER A 100 -9.15 -14.33 -20.27
CA SER A 100 -10.27 -15.22 -20.58
C SER A 100 -10.49 -15.22 -22.08
N GLU A 101 -10.27 -16.37 -22.72
CA GLU A 101 -10.36 -16.53 -24.18
C GLU A 101 -9.61 -15.42 -24.93
N CYS A 102 -10.34 -14.49 -25.56
CA CYS A 102 -9.82 -13.36 -26.34
C CYS A 102 -9.75 -12.03 -25.55
N LEU A 103 -10.15 -12.03 -24.27
CA LEU A 103 -10.17 -10.85 -23.40
C LEU A 103 -8.99 -10.90 -22.43
N SER A 104 -8.29 -9.78 -22.26
CA SER A 104 -7.26 -9.64 -21.22
C SER A 104 -7.22 -8.23 -20.63
N ASN A 105 -6.98 -8.11 -19.32
CA ASN A 105 -6.61 -6.84 -18.71
C ASN A 105 -5.08 -6.77 -18.65
N LYS A 106 -4.43 -6.32 -19.71
CA LYS A 106 -2.95 -6.26 -19.72
C LYS A 106 -2.35 -5.27 -18.70
N LEU A 107 -3.16 -4.56 -17.90
CA LEU A 107 -2.73 -3.57 -16.90
C LEU A 107 -3.68 -3.57 -15.68
N GLY A 108 -3.39 -4.37 -14.65
CA GLY A 108 -4.06 -4.32 -13.33
C GLY A 108 -3.04 -4.20 -12.20
N VAL A 109 -3.12 -3.14 -11.39
CA VAL A 109 -2.29 -2.94 -10.18
C VAL A 109 -3.22 -2.80 -8.99
N ILE A 110 -3.01 -3.58 -7.92
CA ILE A 110 -3.78 -3.47 -6.67
C ILE A 110 -2.81 -3.50 -5.48
N SER A 111 -2.92 -2.49 -4.61
CA SER A 111 -2.25 -2.49 -3.31
C SER A 111 -3.18 -3.14 -2.28
N SER A 112 -2.71 -4.16 -1.55
CA SER A 112 -3.42 -4.68 -0.39
C SER A 112 -2.80 -4.09 0.88
N GLY A 113 -3.59 -3.31 1.59
CA GLY A 113 -3.31 -2.67 2.88
C GLY A 113 -4.54 -1.86 3.32
N PRO A 114 -4.67 -1.43 4.58
CA PRO A 114 -5.73 -0.49 4.96
C PRO A 114 -5.62 0.76 4.08
N LEU A 115 -6.73 1.23 3.51
CA LEU A 115 -6.80 2.51 2.82
C LEU A 115 -6.22 3.59 3.74
N LYS A 116 -4.96 3.98 3.52
CA LYS A 116 -4.41 5.20 4.12
C LYS A 116 -5.10 6.37 3.41
N ILE A 117 -6.28 6.74 3.91
CA ILE A 117 -6.84 8.06 3.70
C ILE A 117 -5.91 8.99 4.49
N GLY A 118 -4.90 9.52 3.79
CA GLY A 118 -4.08 10.61 4.33
C GLY A 118 -5.00 11.80 4.58
N VAL A 119 -5.02 12.28 5.82
CA VAL A 119 -5.55 13.59 6.22
C VAL A 119 -4.41 14.59 6.15
#